data_AF-A0A8X7STE1-F1
#
_entry.id   AF-A0A8X7STE1-F1
#
_cell.length_a   1.000
_cell.length_b   1.000
_cell.length_c   1.000
_cell.angle_alpha   90.00
_cell.angle_beta   90.00
_cell.angle_gamma   90.00
#
_symmetry.space_group_name_H-M   'P 1'
#
loop_
_entity.id
_entity.type
_entity.pdbx_description
1 polymer ?
#
loop_
_entity_poly.entity_id
_entity_poly.type
_entity_poly.pdbx_seq_one_letter_code
_entity_poly.pdbx_strand_id
1 'polypeptide(L)'
;MRPKAETVTRGSSLPPTYYSGGPSRDHYEAFVYDMERVFNTYPVHVPEASKISVLAGRLQGDALIFFNSKDYYRTDWQTVCEELQARFLPLATPEVTWHSFWKVMQYDQKARKERPIIEVIQELEALQLRIGSS
;
A
#
# COMPACT_ATOMS: atom_id res chain seq x y z
N MET A 1 -6.92 -43.80 26.83
CA MET A 1 -7.24 -42.86 25.74
C MET A 1 -7.31 -41.46 26.32
N ARG A 2 -6.40 -40.55 25.94
CA ARG A 2 -6.46 -39.12 26.31
C ARG A 2 -6.74 -38.32 25.04
N PRO A 3 -7.65 -37.33 25.05
CA PRO A 3 -7.89 -36.52 23.86
C PRO A 3 -6.71 -35.56 23.63
N LYS A 4 -6.32 -35.43 22.35
CA LYS A 4 -5.34 -34.43 21.90
C LYS A 4 -5.96 -33.04 22.03
N ALA A 5 -5.22 -32.12 22.65
CA ALA A 5 -5.55 -30.71 22.64
C ALA A 5 -5.37 -30.15 21.21
N GLU A 6 -6.45 -29.68 20.61
CA GLU A 6 -6.42 -28.85 19.42
C GLU A 6 -6.01 -27.43 19.83
N THR A 7 -4.79 -27.05 19.46
CA THR A 7 -4.31 -25.68 19.62
C THR A 7 -4.98 -24.83 18.55
N VAL A 8 -5.93 -24.00 18.98
CA VAL A 8 -6.61 -22.99 18.16
C VAL A 8 -5.58 -21.96 17.66
N THR A 9 -5.25 -22.01 16.37
CA THR A 9 -4.48 -20.98 15.68
C THR A 9 -5.34 -19.73 15.48
N ARG A 10 -5.30 -18.80 16.44
CA ARG A 10 -5.76 -17.41 16.25
C ARG A 10 -4.56 -16.50 16.04
N GLY A 11 -4.17 -16.38 14.78
CA GLY A 11 -3.32 -15.29 14.30
C GLY A 11 -3.64 -15.12 12.82
N SER A 12 -4.31 -14.03 12.47
CA SER A 12 -4.60 -13.65 11.09
C SER A 12 -3.30 -13.45 10.32
N SER A 13 -2.82 -14.52 9.69
CA SER A 13 -1.67 -14.50 8.80
C SER A 13 -2.09 -13.97 7.43
N LEU A 14 -2.31 -12.66 7.32
CA LEU A 14 -2.19 -12.04 6.00
C LEU A 14 -0.75 -12.28 5.52
N PRO A 15 -0.57 -12.77 4.29
CA PRO A 15 0.76 -13.02 3.76
C PRO A 15 1.55 -11.71 3.74
N PRO A 16 2.87 -11.75 4.00
CA PRO A 16 3.69 -10.56 3.96
C PRO A 16 3.62 -9.90 2.58
N THR A 17 3.41 -8.59 2.56
CA THR A 17 3.28 -7.83 1.31
C THR A 17 4.67 -7.40 0.84
N TYR A 18 5.01 -7.73 -0.41
CA TYR A 18 6.23 -7.26 -1.06
C TYR A 18 5.90 -6.11 -2.03
N TYR A 19 6.74 -5.09 -2.07
CA TYR A 19 6.54 -3.93 -2.95
C TYR A 19 7.64 -3.84 -4.03
N SER A 20 7.23 -3.75 -5.29
CA SER A 20 8.13 -3.76 -6.45
C SER A 20 8.41 -2.38 -7.08
N GLY A 21 7.77 -1.31 -6.60
CA GLY A 21 7.87 0.02 -7.23
C GLY A 21 6.84 0.27 -8.33
N GLY A 22 5.66 -0.36 -8.26
CA GLY A 22 4.59 -0.16 -9.24
C GLY A 22 3.69 1.06 -8.93
N PRO A 23 2.94 1.58 -9.92
CA PRO A 23 2.03 2.71 -9.75
C PRO A 23 0.72 2.38 -9.02
N SER A 24 0.57 1.14 -8.53
CA SER A 24 -0.63 0.71 -7.81
C SER A 24 -0.61 1.25 -6.39
N ARG A 25 -1.47 2.23 -6.13
CA ARG A 25 -1.62 2.84 -4.81
C ARG A 25 -2.11 1.83 -3.77
N ASP A 26 -3.07 0.97 -4.13
CA ASP A 26 -3.61 -0.04 -3.21
C ASP A 26 -2.53 -1.04 -2.77
N HIS A 27 -1.63 -1.43 -3.69
CA HIS A 27 -0.52 -2.32 -3.35
C HIS A 27 0.50 -1.63 -2.44
N TYR A 28 0.77 -0.36 -2.67
CA TYR A 28 1.66 0.43 -1.82
C TYR A 28 1.05 0.67 -0.43
N GLU A 29 -0.22 1.04 -0.35
CA GLU A 29 -0.92 1.24 0.94
C GLU A 29 -1.01 -0.07 1.73
N ALA A 30 -1.27 -1.20 1.07
CA ALA A 30 -1.20 -2.52 1.72
C ALA A 30 0.20 -2.85 2.25
N PHE A 31 1.25 -2.48 1.51
CA PHE A 31 2.64 -2.63 1.96
C PHE A 31 2.95 -1.76 3.18
N VAL A 32 2.59 -0.47 3.15
CA VAL A 32 2.81 0.46 4.28
C VAL A 32 2.04 0.00 5.52
N TYR A 33 0.79 -0.41 5.36
CA TYR A 33 -0.03 -0.93 6.46
C TYR A 33 0.59 -2.18 7.10
N ASP A 34 1.15 -3.10 6.31
CA ASP A 34 1.84 -4.27 6.86
C ASP A 34 3.12 -3.87 7.62
N MET A 35 3.86 -2.88 7.15
CA MET A 35 5.05 -2.37 7.85
C MET A 35 4.69 -1.70 9.18
N GLU A 36 3.67 -0.84 9.17
CA GLU A 36 3.16 -0.22 10.39
C GLU A 36 2.70 -1.29 11.40
N ARG A 37 1.95 -2.30 10.94
CA ARG A 37 1.53 -3.42 11.77
C ARG A 37 2.72 -4.16 12.40
N VAL A 38 3.76 -4.46 11.61
CA VAL A 38 4.97 -5.13 12.11
C VAL A 38 5.69 -4.26 13.13
N PHE A 39 5.93 -2.99 12.83
CA PHE A 39 6.70 -2.11 13.72
C PHE A 39 5.95 -1.71 14.98
N ASN A 40 4.62 -1.71 14.97
CA ASN A 40 3.82 -1.54 16.18
C ASN A 40 3.95 -2.73 17.16
N THR A 41 4.42 -3.89 16.70
CA THR A 41 4.75 -5.01 17.60
C THR A 41 6.14 -4.91 18.20
N TYR A 42 6.99 -4.01 17.70
CA TYR A 42 8.36 -3.89 18.16
C TYR A 42 8.44 -3.14 19.49
N PRO A 43 9.32 -3.57 20.41
CA PRO A 43 9.63 -2.78 21.59
C PRO A 43 10.13 -1.38 21.23
N VAL A 44 9.84 -0.39 22.07
CA VAL A 44 10.19 1.03 21.86
C VAL A 44 11.70 1.26 21.67
N HIS A 45 12.54 0.39 22.22
CA HIS A 45 14.00 0.51 22.14
C HIS A 45 14.60 -0.07 20.85
N VAL A 46 13.80 -0.65 19.95
CA VAL A 46 14.31 -1.16 18.67
C VAL A 46 14.76 0.02 17.80
N PRO A 47 16.03 0.04 17.34
CA PRO A 47 16.54 1.11 16.50
C PRO A 47 15.80 1.23 15.16
N GLU A 48 15.68 2.44 14.64
CA GLU A 48 15.10 2.70 13.31
C GLU A 48 15.84 1.94 12.20
N ALA A 49 17.17 1.85 12.27
CA ALA A 49 17.96 1.09 11.30
C ALA A 49 17.53 -0.38 11.19
N SER A 50 17.07 -1.00 12.29
CA SER A 50 16.53 -2.36 12.27
C SER A 50 15.17 -2.42 11.56
N LYS A 51 14.29 -1.43 11.77
CA LYS A 51 13.02 -1.32 11.04
C LYS A 51 13.27 -1.14 9.55
N ILE A 52 14.23 -0.30 9.18
CA ILE A 52 14.64 -0.07 7.79
C ILE A 52 15.20 -1.34 7.15
N SER A 53 15.95 -2.15 7.91
CA SER A 53 16.46 -3.43 7.42
C SER A 53 15.33 -4.42 7.09
N VAL A 54 14.28 -4.43 7.93
CA VAL A 54 13.07 -5.23 7.71
C VAL A 54 12.28 -4.71 6.50
N LEU A 55 12.12 -3.40 6.38
CA LEU A 55 11.50 -2.74 5.23
C LEU A 55 12.24 -3.11 3.94
N ALA A 56 13.57 -3.01 3.92
CA ALA A 56 14.42 -3.37 2.78
C ALA A 56 14.21 -4.84 2.36
N GLY A 57 14.07 -5.76 3.32
CA GLY A 57 13.78 -7.17 3.05
C GLY A 57 12.39 -7.44 2.46
N ARG A 58 11.52 -6.43 2.40
CA ARG A 58 10.18 -6.49 1.79
C ARG A 58 10.09 -5.73 0.46
N LEU A 59 11.17 -5.07 0.05
CA LEU A 59 11.27 -4.44 -1.26
C LEU A 59 11.82 -5.41 -2.29
N GLN A 60 11.38 -5.26 -3.53
CA GLN A 60 11.88 -5.99 -4.68
C GLN A 60 11.87 -5.08 -5.93
N GLY A 61 12.42 -5.56 -7.05
CA GLY A 61 12.40 -4.84 -8.32
C GLY A 61 12.93 -3.40 -8.23
N ASP A 62 12.23 -2.48 -8.89
CA ASP A 62 12.65 -1.08 -8.99
C ASP A 62 12.63 -0.36 -7.65
N ALA A 63 11.73 -0.73 -6.73
CA ALA A 63 11.73 -0.17 -5.37
C ALA A 63 12.99 -0.54 -4.59
N LEU A 64 13.47 -1.78 -4.69
CA LEU A 64 14.71 -2.19 -4.04
C LEU A 64 15.94 -1.52 -4.68
N ILE A 65 15.95 -1.38 -6.01
CA ILE A 65 17.03 -0.66 -6.72
C ILE A 65 17.08 0.80 -6.25
N PHE A 66 15.93 1.47 -6.19
CA PHE A 66 15.83 2.83 -5.67
C PHE A 66 16.29 2.92 -4.20
N PHE A 67 15.84 1.99 -3.35
CA PHE A 67 16.25 1.92 -1.95
C PHE A 67 17.77 1.85 -1.80
N ASN A 68 18.41 0.94 -2.53
CA ASN A 68 19.87 0.75 -2.48
C ASN A 68 20.67 1.92 -3.06
N SER A 69 20.03 2.83 -3.81
CA SER A 69 20.68 4.04 -4.34
C SER A 69 20.81 5.18 -3.32
N LYS A 70 20.31 4.99 -2.10
CA LYS A 70 20.19 6.01 -1.04
C LYS A 70 20.73 5.50 0.28
N ASP A 71 21.18 6.41 1.16
CA ASP A 71 21.62 6.07 2.52
C ASP A 71 20.46 6.21 3.51
N TYR A 72 19.53 5.25 3.49
CA TYR A 72 18.34 5.27 4.34
C TYR A 72 18.60 4.80 5.78
N TYR A 73 19.69 4.10 6.09
CA TYR A 73 19.90 3.53 7.44
C TYR A 73 20.07 4.57 8.56
N ARG A 74 20.11 5.87 8.21
CA ARG A 74 20.17 7.00 9.13
C ARG A 74 18.85 7.77 9.25
N THR A 75 17.81 7.36 8.53
CA THR A 75 16.48 7.97 8.58
C THR A 75 15.52 7.14 9.43
N ASP A 76 14.27 7.59 9.56
CA ASP A 76 13.15 6.79 10.04
C ASP A 76 12.49 6.02 8.88
N TRP A 77 11.77 4.95 9.19
CA TRP A 77 11.13 4.11 8.19
C TRP A 77 9.99 4.82 7.44
N GLN A 78 9.29 5.78 8.08
CA GLN A 78 8.21 6.53 7.44
C GLN A 78 8.74 7.41 6.31
N THR A 79 9.87 8.09 6.50
CA THR A 79 10.56 8.86 5.47
C THR A 79 10.90 8.00 4.25
N VAL A 80 11.34 6.74 4.45
CA VAL A 80 11.60 5.81 3.34
C VAL A 80 10.32 5.52 2.56
N CYS A 81 9.21 5.29 3.25
CA CYS A 81 7.91 5.11 2.62
C CYS A 81 7.50 6.36 1.82
N GLU A 82 7.58 7.55 2.40
CA GLU A 82 7.26 8.80 1.71
C GLU A 82 8.08 9.01 0.42
N GLU A 83 9.38 8.72 0.44
CA GLU A 83 10.21 8.79 -0.76
C GLU A 83 9.83 7.74 -1.81
N LEU A 84 9.50 6.52 -1.39
CA LEU A 84 8.97 5.49 -2.29
C LEU A 84 7.64 5.92 -2.92
N GLN A 85 6.73 6.49 -2.13
CA GLN A 85 5.48 7.04 -2.62
C GLN A 85 5.74 8.14 -3.64
N ALA A 86 6.55 9.15 -3.30
CA ALA A 86 6.86 10.25 -4.20
C ALA A 86 7.48 9.78 -5.52
N ARG A 87 8.28 8.71 -5.47
CA ARG A 87 8.97 8.15 -6.64
C ARG A 87 8.05 7.34 -7.55
N PHE A 88 7.23 6.45 -7.00
CA PHE A 88 6.51 5.42 -7.75
C PHE A 88 5.00 5.66 -7.83
N LEU A 89 4.47 6.47 -6.92
CA LEU A 89 3.11 6.97 -6.91
C LEU A 89 3.17 8.49 -7.08
N PRO A 90 3.51 8.99 -8.28
CA PRO A 90 3.36 10.41 -8.53
C PRO A 90 1.94 10.76 -8.09
N LEU A 91 1.82 11.67 -7.10
CA LEU A 91 0.54 12.21 -6.64
C LEU A 91 -0.25 12.45 -7.91
N ALA A 92 -1.29 11.63 -8.16
CA ALA A 92 -1.98 11.66 -9.43
C ALA A 92 -2.38 13.12 -9.60
N THR A 93 -1.74 13.80 -10.56
CA THR A 93 -1.88 15.24 -10.61
C THR A 93 -3.37 15.53 -10.76
N PRO A 94 -3.89 16.64 -10.24
CA PRO A 94 -5.32 16.93 -10.31
C PRO A 94 -5.89 16.66 -11.70
N GLU A 95 -5.12 16.91 -12.76
CA GLU A 95 -5.46 16.64 -14.16
C GLU A 95 -5.64 15.14 -14.49
N VAL A 96 -4.75 14.27 -14.02
CA VAL A 96 -4.85 12.80 -14.24
C VAL A 96 -6.04 12.23 -13.46
N THR A 97 -6.24 12.70 -12.23
CA THR A 97 -7.38 12.30 -11.40
C THR A 97 -8.69 12.78 -12.02
N TRP A 98 -8.73 14.02 -12.52
CA TRP A 98 -9.87 14.59 -13.24
C TRP A 98 -10.20 13.82 -14.51
N HIS A 99 -9.19 13.48 -15.31
CA HIS A 99 -9.38 12.67 -16.51
C HIS A 99 -9.89 11.26 -16.19
N SER A 100 -9.49 10.69 -15.04
CA SER A 100 -10.00 9.39 -14.57
C SER A 100 -11.47 9.51 -14.11
N PHE A 101 -11.82 10.60 -13.42
CA PHE A 101 -13.19 10.89 -12.97
C PHE A 101 -14.18 10.88 -14.15
N TRP A 102 -13.85 11.55 -15.25
CA TRP A 102 -14.70 11.60 -16.45
C TRP A 102 -14.80 10.27 -17.21
N LYS A 103 -13.96 9.29 -16.90
CA LYS A 103 -13.99 7.96 -17.52
C LYS A 103 -14.79 6.93 -16.73
N VAL A 104 -15.22 7.26 -15.53
CA VAL A 104 -16.06 6.36 -14.73
C VAL A 104 -17.45 6.29 -15.37
N MET A 105 -17.81 5.09 -15.84
CA MET A 105 -19.09 4.82 -16.49
C MET A 105 -19.82 3.71 -15.72
N GLN A 106 -21.14 3.86 -15.57
CA GLN A 106 -21.97 2.81 -14.98
C GLN A 106 -22.04 1.56 -15.87
N TYR A 107 -21.96 1.74 -17.19
CA TYR A 107 -21.90 0.63 -18.13
C TYR A 107 -20.46 0.15 -18.34
N ASP A 108 -20.18 -1.10 -17.98
CA ASP A 108 -18.91 -1.75 -18.28
C ASP A 108 -18.92 -2.23 -19.74
N GLN A 109 -18.16 -1.54 -20.60
CA GLN A 109 -18.05 -1.90 -22.02
C GLN A 109 -17.42 -3.28 -22.26
N LYS A 110 -16.52 -3.74 -21.37
CA LYS A 110 -15.81 -5.01 -21.51
C LYS A 110 -16.69 -6.17 -21.08
N ALA A 111 -17.39 -6.03 -19.95
CA ALA A 111 -18.32 -7.04 -19.46
C ALA A 111 -19.73 -6.94 -20.11
N ARG A 112 -19.98 -5.88 -20.90
CA ARG A 112 -21.26 -5.57 -21.55
C ARG A 112 -22.46 -5.57 -20.60
N LYS A 113 -22.26 -5.07 -19.38
CA LYS A 113 -23.28 -5.05 -18.32
C LYS A 113 -23.22 -3.74 -17.54
N GLU A 114 -24.36 -3.36 -16.96
CA GLU A 114 -24.40 -2.29 -15.98
C GLU A 114 -23.79 -2.77 -14.65
N ARG A 115 -22.93 -1.93 -14.08
CA ARG A 115 -22.39 -2.08 -12.74
C ARG A 115 -23.42 -1.57 -11.73
N PRO A 116 -23.46 -2.14 -10.51
CA PRO A 116 -24.25 -1.57 -9.42
C PRO A 116 -23.90 -0.09 -9.21
N ILE A 117 -24.90 0.78 -9.12
CA ILE A 117 -24.69 2.22 -8.97
C ILE A 117 -23.86 2.58 -7.73
N ILE A 118 -23.95 1.75 -6.68
CA ILE A 118 -23.19 1.94 -5.44
C ILE A 118 -21.68 1.81 -5.69
N GLU A 119 -21.24 0.85 -6.48
CA GLU A 119 -19.81 0.68 -6.82
C GLU A 119 -19.29 1.87 -7.62
N VAL A 120 -20.12 2.40 -8.52
CA VAL A 120 -19.80 3.56 -9.35
C VAL A 120 -19.66 4.81 -8.48
N ILE A 121 -20.58 5.02 -7.54
CA ILE A 121 -20.54 6.14 -6.59
C ILE A 121 -19.28 6.05 -5.72
N GLN A 122 -18.95 4.88 -5.18
CA GLN A 122 -17.75 4.69 -4.36
C GLN A 122 -16.47 5.01 -5.13
N GLU A 123 -16.39 4.63 -6.41
CA GLU A 123 -15.26 4.96 -7.29
C GLU A 123 -15.16 6.47 -7.53
N LEU A 124 -16.28 7.15 -7.79
CA LEU A 124 -16.32 8.60 -7.96
C LEU A 124 -15.94 9.36 -6.68
N GLU A 125 -16.45 8.94 -5.52
CA GLU A 125 -16.12 9.52 -4.21
C GLU A 125 -14.62 9.39 -3.90
N ALA A 126 -14.03 8.21 -4.17
CA ALA A 126 -12.60 7.98 -4.00
C ALA A 126 -11.74 8.89 -4.89
N LEU A 127 -12.18 9.16 -6.14
CA LEU A 127 -11.51 10.10 -7.04
C LEU A 127 -11.71 11.55 -6.60
N GLN A 128 -12.89 11.92 -6.11
CA GLN A 128 -13.17 13.27 -5.61
C GLN A 128 -12.32 13.63 -4.39
N LEU A 129 -12.15 12.70 -3.44
CA LEU A 129 -11.24 12.88 -2.31
C LEU A 129 -9.79 13.13 -2.72
N ARG A 130 -9.37 12.63 -3.89
CA ARG A 130 -8.03 12.82 -4.45
C ARG A 130 -7.86 14.15 -5.20
N ILE A 131 -8.93 14.73 -5.73
CA ILE A 131 -8.93 16.06 -6.36
C ILE A 131 -8.85 17.16 -5.30
N GLY A 132 -9.42 16.91 -4.11
CA GLY A 132 -9.49 17.89 -3.02
C GLY A 132 -10.72 18.81 -3.12
N SER A 133 -11.07 19.47 -2.01
CA SER A 133 -12.09 20.51 -2.01
C SER A 133 -11.54 21.77 -2.67
N SER A 134 -12.27 22.29 -3.66
CA SER A 134 -11.94 23.55 -4.34
C SER A 134 -12.02 24.75 -3.41
#